data_AF-A0A9W9YYX2-F1
#
_entry.id   AF-A0A9W9YYX2-F1
#
_cell.length_a   1.000
_cell.length_b   1.000
_cell.length_c   1.000
_cell.angle_alpha   90.00
_cell.angle_beta   90.00
_cell.angle_gamma   90.00
#
_symmetry.space_group_name_H-M   'P 1'
#
loop_
_entity.id
_entity.type
_entity.pdbx_description
1 polymer ?
#
loop_
_entity_poly.entity_id
_entity_poly.type
_entity_poly.pdbx_seq_one_letter_code
_entity_poly.pdbx_strand_id
1 'polypeptide(L)'
;MTGWAQKTVTEEDSRKFPMVNGEGKKARLLDTIGTTRGFGDHDLKVAFCSLPIKPFLTPQPEVRKFDLSNGKLTEDAVIIMASDGLWERLSSEKAAAVVMETFSKVPKDDKRRYVMAAQALVGDARGTLSDKGWRRANGELASYDDISAFVIPISECSSEMTNSTVEYDTPTINPTHSIDNEED
;
A
#
# COMPACT_ATOMS: atom_id res chain seq x y z
N MET A 1 -25.77 -8.14 -1.68
CA MET A 1 -24.46 -7.48 -1.93
C MET A 1 -23.65 -8.37 -2.85
N THR A 2 -23.41 -7.95 -4.10
CA THR A 2 -22.62 -8.73 -5.07
C THR A 2 -21.12 -8.48 -4.90
N GLY A 3 -20.30 -9.54 -4.90
CA GLY A 3 -18.83 -9.44 -4.97
C GLY A 3 -18.08 -9.19 -3.66
N TRP A 4 -18.72 -9.40 -2.51
CA TRP A 4 -18.06 -9.45 -1.20
C TRP A 4 -18.05 -10.90 -0.73
N ALA A 5 -17.06 -11.66 -1.19
CA ALA A 5 -16.91 -13.06 -0.79
C ALA A 5 -15.44 -13.38 -0.60
N GLN A 6 -15.14 -14.02 0.53
CA GLN A 6 -13.86 -14.69 0.76
C GLN A 6 -13.92 -16.05 0.09
N LYS A 7 -12.90 -16.40 -0.70
CA LYS A 7 -12.70 -17.77 -1.15
C LYS A 7 -11.36 -18.27 -0.66
N THR A 8 -11.40 -19.34 0.13
CA THR A 8 -10.22 -20.14 0.41
C THR A 8 -9.87 -20.91 -0.85
N VAL A 9 -8.68 -20.67 -1.39
CA VAL A 9 -8.17 -21.35 -2.59
C VAL A 9 -8.05 -22.84 -2.31
N THR A 10 -8.69 -23.68 -3.13
CA THR A 10 -8.59 -25.14 -3.03
C THR A 10 -7.58 -25.70 -4.04
N GLU A 11 -7.19 -26.96 -3.89
CA GLU A 11 -6.32 -27.64 -4.86
C GLU A 11 -6.96 -27.75 -6.25
N GLU A 12 -8.29 -27.79 -6.34
CA GLU A 12 -8.98 -27.77 -7.63
C GLU A 12 -8.84 -26.44 -8.37
N ASP A 13 -8.74 -25.34 -7.62
CA ASP A 13 -8.55 -24.02 -8.23
C ASP A 13 -7.16 -23.86 -8.85
N SER A 14 -6.14 -24.50 -8.27
CA SER A 14 -4.78 -24.50 -8.84
C SER A 14 -4.68 -25.30 -10.15
N ARG A 15 -5.64 -26.21 -10.40
CA ARG A 15 -5.71 -27.04 -11.62
C ARG A 15 -6.41 -26.35 -12.80
N LYS A 16 -7.11 -25.23 -12.59
CA LYS A 16 -7.91 -24.55 -13.65
C LYS A 16 -7.06 -23.58 -14.47
N PHE A 17 -6.37 -22.66 -13.79
CA PHE A 17 -5.56 -21.61 -14.42
C PHE A 17 -4.51 -21.12 -13.41
N PRO A 18 -3.25 -20.85 -13.83
CA PRO A 18 -2.26 -20.29 -12.90
C PRO A 18 -2.78 -18.97 -12.32
N MET A 19 -2.88 -18.92 -10.99
CA MET A 19 -3.52 -17.80 -10.32
C MET A 19 -2.70 -16.50 -10.45
N VAL A 20 -1.38 -16.60 -10.45
CA VAL A 20 -0.47 -15.48 -10.72
C VAL A 20 0.37 -15.85 -11.94
N ASN A 21 0.31 -15.02 -12.97
CA ASN A 21 1.10 -15.16 -14.20
C ASN A 21 2.12 -14.06 -14.32
N GLY A 22 3.27 -14.34 -14.95
CA GLY A 22 4.34 -13.37 -15.14
C GLY A 22 5.21 -13.14 -13.90
N GLU A 23 6.17 -12.22 -14.04
CA GLU A 23 7.18 -11.93 -13.02
C GLU A 23 7.38 -10.43 -12.84
N GLY A 24 7.79 -10.02 -11.63
CA GLY A 24 8.06 -8.63 -11.29
C GLY A 24 6.87 -7.72 -11.61
N LYS A 25 7.14 -6.58 -12.28
CA LYS A 25 6.11 -5.60 -12.69
C LYS A 25 5.08 -6.13 -13.70
N LYS A 26 5.35 -7.28 -14.32
CA LYS A 26 4.44 -7.95 -15.26
C LYS A 26 3.62 -9.06 -14.60
N ALA A 27 3.77 -9.27 -13.29
CA ALA A 27 2.94 -10.23 -12.56
C ALA A 27 1.47 -9.78 -12.55
N ARG A 28 0.55 -10.70 -12.84
CA ARG A 28 -0.89 -10.43 -12.93
C ARG A 28 -1.70 -11.55 -12.28
N LEU A 29 -2.68 -11.18 -11.47
CA LEU A 29 -3.73 -12.08 -10.98
C LEU A 29 -4.60 -12.50 -12.16
N LEU A 30 -4.67 -13.81 -12.42
CA LEU A 30 -5.42 -14.42 -13.52
C LEU A 30 -5.13 -13.75 -14.89
N ASP A 31 -3.88 -13.33 -15.10
CA ASP A 31 -3.43 -12.61 -16.31
C ASP A 31 -4.23 -11.31 -16.60
N THR A 32 -4.88 -10.75 -15.58
CA THR A 32 -5.83 -9.64 -15.75
C THR A 32 -5.39 -8.36 -15.03
N ILE A 33 -5.11 -8.43 -13.72
CA ILE A 33 -4.85 -7.23 -12.89
C ILE A 33 -3.54 -7.34 -12.11
N GLY A 34 -2.85 -6.21 -11.88
CA GLY A 34 -1.54 -6.15 -11.22
C GLY A 34 -1.56 -6.33 -9.69
N THR A 35 -2.73 -6.43 -9.07
CA THR A 35 -2.89 -6.58 -7.62
C THR A 35 -3.62 -7.88 -7.28
N THR A 36 -3.31 -8.46 -6.13
CA THR A 36 -4.01 -9.64 -5.60
C THR A 36 -5.06 -9.27 -4.56
N ARG A 37 -5.07 -8.01 -4.12
CA ARG A 37 -6.05 -7.45 -3.20
C ARG A 37 -6.50 -6.08 -3.67
N GLY A 38 -7.77 -5.77 -3.48
CA GLY A 38 -8.37 -4.51 -3.93
C GLY A 38 -9.87 -4.44 -3.67
N PHE A 39 -10.36 -3.22 -3.49
CA PHE A 39 -11.79 -2.92 -3.51
C PHE A 39 -12.28 -2.73 -4.95
N GLY A 40 -13.57 -2.91 -5.19
CA GLY A 40 -14.15 -2.70 -6.52
C GLY A 40 -13.94 -3.89 -7.46
N ASP A 41 -13.81 -3.61 -8.76
CA ASP A 41 -13.64 -4.60 -9.84
C ASP A 41 -14.66 -5.75 -9.82
N HIS A 42 -15.92 -5.43 -9.49
CA HIS A 42 -16.99 -6.42 -9.35
C HIS A 42 -17.33 -7.15 -10.65
N ASP A 43 -17.25 -6.43 -11.78
CA ASP A 43 -17.59 -6.97 -13.10
C ASP A 43 -16.35 -7.36 -13.92
N LEU A 44 -15.14 -7.25 -13.34
CA LEU A 44 -13.90 -7.57 -14.04
C LEU A 44 -13.77 -9.09 -14.22
N LYS A 45 -13.53 -9.49 -15.46
CA LYS A 45 -13.43 -10.89 -15.89
C LYS A 45 -12.16 -11.12 -16.70
N VAL A 46 -11.64 -12.32 -16.64
CA VAL A 46 -10.52 -12.78 -17.44
C VAL A 46 -10.91 -12.80 -18.91
N ALA A 47 -10.12 -12.15 -19.77
CA ALA A 47 -10.49 -11.83 -21.15
C ALA A 47 -10.84 -13.04 -22.02
N PHE A 48 -10.14 -14.17 -21.87
CA PHE A 48 -10.27 -15.33 -22.77
C PHE A 48 -11.27 -16.40 -22.28
N CYS A 49 -11.62 -16.42 -20.99
CA CYS A 49 -12.53 -17.44 -20.43
C CYS A 49 -13.73 -16.86 -19.69
N SER A 50 -13.85 -15.53 -19.60
CA SER A 50 -14.93 -14.83 -18.87
C SER A 50 -15.04 -15.20 -17.39
N LEU A 51 -14.00 -15.82 -16.81
CA LEU A 51 -13.93 -16.12 -15.38
C LEU A 51 -13.91 -14.80 -14.58
N PRO A 52 -14.83 -14.58 -13.63
CA PRO A 52 -14.76 -13.42 -12.76
C PRO A 52 -13.46 -13.41 -11.94
N ILE A 53 -12.81 -12.25 -11.80
CA ILE A 53 -11.59 -12.16 -10.98
C ILE A 53 -11.90 -12.30 -9.49
N LYS A 54 -13.13 -11.97 -9.09
CA LYS A 54 -13.63 -12.27 -7.76
C LYS A 54 -14.14 -13.71 -7.73
N PRO A 55 -13.85 -14.46 -6.68
CA PRO A 55 -13.35 -14.03 -5.36
C PRO A 55 -11.82 -14.01 -5.20
N PHE A 56 -11.04 -14.19 -6.27
CA PHE A 56 -9.57 -14.23 -6.21
C PHE A 56 -8.95 -12.85 -5.92
N LEU A 57 -9.60 -11.75 -6.33
CA LEU A 57 -9.28 -10.39 -5.88
C LEU A 57 -10.04 -10.07 -4.58
N THR A 58 -9.34 -10.22 -3.46
CA THR A 58 -9.92 -10.01 -2.11
C THR A 58 -9.81 -8.56 -1.63
N PRO A 59 -10.85 -7.99 -0.99
CA PRO A 59 -10.74 -6.68 -0.34
C PRO A 59 -10.07 -6.74 1.05
N GLN A 60 -9.71 -7.94 1.54
CA GLN A 60 -9.22 -8.15 2.89
C GLN A 60 -7.81 -7.57 3.09
N PRO A 61 -7.62 -6.61 4.01
CA PRO A 61 -6.29 -6.06 4.29
C PRO A 61 -5.41 -7.03 5.07
N GLU A 62 -4.09 -6.80 5.06
CA GLU A 62 -3.19 -7.34 6.07
C GLU A 62 -3.08 -6.34 7.22
N VAL A 63 -3.28 -6.81 8.46
CA VAL A 63 -3.24 -5.95 9.64
C VAL A 63 -1.99 -6.27 10.44
N ARG A 64 -1.12 -5.27 10.62
CA ARG A 64 0.04 -5.33 11.51
C ARG A 64 -0.08 -4.25 12.58
N LYS A 65 0.36 -4.58 13.80
CA LYS A 65 0.38 -3.66 14.93
C LYS A 65 1.83 -3.26 15.20
N PHE A 66 2.06 -1.97 15.36
CA PHE A 66 3.35 -1.43 15.79
C PHE A 66 3.13 -0.67 17.09
N ASP A 67 3.83 -1.10 18.14
CA ASP A 67 3.69 -0.52 19.47
C ASP A 67 4.61 0.70 19.61
N LEU A 68 4.00 1.88 19.72
CA LEU A 68 4.68 3.17 19.84
C LEU A 68 5.37 3.35 21.20
N SER A 69 5.04 2.55 22.21
CA SER A 69 5.63 2.66 23.55
C SER A 69 7.07 2.13 23.63
N ASN A 70 7.48 1.28 22.68
CA ASN A 70 8.75 0.56 22.71
C ASN A 70 9.96 1.39 22.26
N GLY A 71 9.83 2.70 22.05
CA GLY A 71 10.92 3.55 21.58
C GLY A 71 10.79 5.02 21.97
N LYS A 72 11.94 5.72 22.02
CA LYS A 72 11.96 7.17 22.18
C LYS A 72 11.60 7.83 20.84
N LEU A 73 10.32 8.09 20.64
CA LEU A 73 9.83 8.82 19.47
C LEU A 73 10.22 10.30 19.60
N THR A 74 11.00 10.79 18.64
CA THR A 74 11.33 12.23 18.50
C THR A 74 10.43 12.86 17.45
N GLU A 75 10.50 14.19 17.29
CA GLU A 75 9.73 14.93 16.26
C GLU A 75 10.10 14.52 14.81
N ASP A 76 11.19 13.76 14.66
CA ASP A 76 11.66 13.18 13.40
C ASP A 76 11.04 11.79 13.14
N ALA A 77 10.38 11.19 14.13
CA ALA A 77 9.70 9.91 13.98
C ALA A 77 8.40 10.10 13.18
N VAL A 78 8.38 9.52 11.99
CA VAL A 78 7.26 9.62 11.04
C VAL A 78 6.94 8.28 10.40
N ILE A 79 5.70 8.14 9.94
CA ILE A 79 5.28 7.11 9.00
C ILE A 79 5.26 7.72 7.60
N ILE A 80 5.88 7.03 6.64
CA ILE A 80 5.79 7.35 5.22
C ILE A 80 4.76 6.40 4.60
N MET A 81 3.69 6.95 4.04
CA MET A 81 2.71 6.21 3.25
C MET A 81 2.71 6.76 1.83
N ALA A 82 2.75 5.91 0.81
CA ALA A 82 2.72 6.37 -0.58
C ALA A 82 2.16 5.32 -1.52
N SER A 83 1.71 5.75 -2.71
CA SER A 83 1.38 4.85 -3.82
C SER A 83 2.62 4.14 -4.34
N ASP A 84 2.42 3.04 -5.07
CA ASP A 84 3.47 2.29 -5.74
C ASP A 84 4.29 3.17 -6.69
N GLY A 85 3.68 4.18 -7.33
CA GLY A 85 4.40 5.20 -8.11
C GLY A 85 5.63 5.81 -7.42
N LEU A 86 5.65 5.91 -6.07
CA LEU A 86 6.86 6.27 -5.31
C LEU A 86 7.83 5.08 -5.16
N TRP A 87 7.31 3.95 -4.66
CA TRP A 87 8.08 2.76 -4.29
C TRP A 87 8.68 2.01 -5.47
N GLU A 88 8.18 2.23 -6.68
CA GLU A 88 8.80 1.76 -7.91
C GLU A 88 10.19 2.37 -8.16
N ARG A 89 10.50 3.50 -7.51
CA ARG A 89 11.75 4.27 -7.71
C ARG A 89 12.59 4.43 -6.45
N LEU A 90 11.97 4.45 -5.27
CA LEU A 90 12.67 4.63 -4.01
C LEU A 90 12.56 3.36 -3.17
N SER A 91 13.70 2.93 -2.60
CA SER A 91 13.68 1.97 -1.49
C SER A 91 13.24 2.66 -0.21
N SER A 92 12.84 1.86 0.79
CA SER A 92 12.50 2.33 2.14
C SER A 92 13.62 3.18 2.75
N GLU A 93 14.89 2.76 2.58
CA GLU A 93 16.06 3.46 3.10
C GLU A 93 16.28 4.80 2.39
N LYS A 94 16.09 4.84 1.06
CA LYS A 94 16.20 6.09 0.31
C LYS A 94 15.09 7.07 0.66
N ALA A 95 13.85 6.58 0.82
CA ALA A 95 12.73 7.41 1.26
C ALA A 95 13.01 8.01 2.66
N ALA A 96 13.47 7.18 3.61
CA ALA A 96 13.87 7.65 4.93
C ALA A 96 14.99 8.71 4.83
N ALA A 97 16.01 8.48 4.02
CA ALA A 97 17.11 9.44 3.84
C ALA A 97 16.62 10.80 3.30
N VAL A 98 15.70 10.82 2.33
CA VAL A 98 15.11 12.05 1.78
C VAL A 98 14.34 12.83 2.85
N VAL A 99 13.56 12.13 3.67
CA VAL A 99 12.84 12.76 4.79
C VAL A 99 13.83 13.33 5.81
N MET A 100 14.83 12.56 6.23
CA MET A 100 15.82 12.98 7.23
C MET A 100 16.68 14.16 6.73
N GLU A 101 17.03 14.19 5.45
CA GLU A 101 17.73 15.32 4.83
C GLU A 101 16.86 16.59 4.79
N THR A 102 15.56 16.44 4.52
CA THR A 102 14.62 17.58 4.60
C THR A 102 14.54 18.09 6.03
N PHE A 103 14.44 17.17 6.98
CA PHE A 103 14.34 17.43 8.40
C PHE A 103 15.58 18.11 8.99
N SER A 104 16.78 17.85 8.45
CA SER A 104 18.00 18.54 8.90
C SER A 104 18.08 20.00 8.44
N LYS A 105 17.29 20.39 7.43
CA LYS A 105 17.30 21.73 6.84
C LYS A 105 16.13 22.61 7.31
N VAL A 106 15.10 22.01 7.88
CA VAL A 106 13.88 22.68 8.31
C VAL A 106 13.75 22.61 9.84
N PRO A 107 13.55 23.75 10.53
CA PRO A 107 13.37 23.80 11.98
C PRO A 107 12.25 22.87 12.48
N LYS A 108 12.42 22.29 13.67
CA LYS A 108 11.48 21.31 14.25
C LYS A 108 10.10 21.90 14.58
N ASP A 109 10.02 23.19 14.81
CA ASP A 109 8.80 23.93 15.12
C ASP A 109 8.00 24.34 13.86
N ASP A 110 8.58 24.22 12.67
CA ASP A 110 7.88 24.51 11.42
C ASP A 110 6.97 23.34 11.01
N LYS A 111 5.66 23.50 11.18
CA LYS A 111 4.66 22.50 10.79
C LYS A 111 4.70 22.12 9.31
N ARG A 112 5.25 22.98 8.44
CA ARG A 112 5.38 22.69 7.00
C ARG A 112 6.46 21.65 6.71
N ARG A 113 7.31 21.33 7.68
CA ARG A 113 8.38 20.32 7.58
C ARG A 113 7.90 18.99 7.01
N TYR A 114 6.72 18.52 7.41
CA TYR A 114 6.13 17.27 6.90
C TYR A 114 5.67 17.39 5.45
N VAL A 115 5.04 18.52 5.09
CA VAL A 115 4.63 18.80 3.70
C VAL A 115 5.84 18.91 2.80
N MET A 116 6.90 19.60 3.24
CA MET A 116 8.14 19.72 2.51
C MET A 116 8.81 18.35 2.31
N ALA A 117 8.81 17.49 3.32
CA ALA A 117 9.33 16.13 3.20
C ALA A 117 8.53 15.28 2.21
N ALA A 118 7.19 15.37 2.25
CA ALA A 118 6.33 14.70 1.27
C ALA A 118 6.58 15.21 -0.17
N GLN A 119 6.74 16.53 -0.34
CA GLN A 119 7.10 17.14 -1.61
C GLN A 119 8.47 16.70 -2.10
N ALA A 120 9.45 16.56 -1.20
CA ALA A 120 10.77 16.06 -1.54
C ALA A 120 10.74 14.60 -2.02
N LEU A 121 9.95 13.74 -1.37
CA LEU A 121 9.73 12.35 -1.81
C LEU A 121 9.12 12.30 -3.22
N VAL A 122 8.03 13.04 -3.44
CA VAL A 122 7.36 13.11 -4.75
C VAL A 122 8.30 13.68 -5.81
N GLY A 123 9.05 14.74 -5.48
CA GLY A 123 10.02 15.36 -6.36
C GLY A 123 11.15 14.42 -6.78
N ASP A 124 11.68 13.64 -5.85
CA ASP A 124 12.74 12.66 -6.12
C ASP A 124 12.25 11.53 -7.05
N ALA A 125 11.04 11.01 -6.81
CA ALA A 125 10.46 9.94 -7.64
C ALA A 125 10.01 10.41 -9.03
N ARG A 126 9.40 11.61 -9.11
CA ARG A 126 8.94 12.23 -10.37
C ARG A 126 10.08 12.69 -11.26
N GLY A 127 11.19 13.12 -10.66
CA GLY A 127 12.32 13.66 -11.39
C GLY A 127 11.97 14.90 -12.22
N THR A 128 12.77 15.13 -13.26
CA THR A 128 12.63 16.24 -14.21
C THR A 128 12.52 15.74 -15.63
N LEU A 129 11.73 16.43 -16.45
CA LEU A 129 11.64 16.15 -17.88
C LEU A 129 12.87 16.71 -18.59
N SER A 130 13.54 15.86 -19.36
CA SER A 130 14.67 16.21 -20.21
C SER A 130 14.46 15.65 -21.63
N ASP A 131 15.37 15.97 -22.55
CA ASP A 131 15.36 15.40 -23.92
C ASP A 131 15.45 13.86 -23.93
N LYS A 132 15.89 13.25 -22.82
CA LYS A 132 15.99 11.80 -22.63
C LYS A 132 14.84 11.21 -21.80
N GLY A 133 13.72 11.94 -21.67
CA GLY A 133 12.55 11.57 -20.87
C GLY A 133 12.62 12.04 -19.41
N TRP A 134 11.65 11.59 -18.60
CA TRP A 134 11.59 11.87 -17.16
C TRP A 134 12.69 11.12 -16.42
N ARG A 135 13.57 11.86 -15.74
CA ARG A 135 14.75 11.31 -15.06
C ARG A 135 14.94 11.90 -13.68
N ARG A 136 15.42 11.05 -12.77
CA ARG A 136 15.83 11.44 -11.42
C ARG A 136 17.20 12.11 -11.48
N ALA A 137 17.59 12.78 -10.39
CA ALA A 137 18.86 13.50 -10.30
C ALA A 137 20.11 12.61 -10.51
N ASN A 138 20.00 11.31 -10.22
CA ASN A 138 21.05 10.32 -10.45
C ASN A 138 21.09 9.77 -11.90
N GLY A 139 20.23 10.28 -12.80
CA GLY A 139 20.15 9.87 -14.20
C GLY A 139 19.25 8.65 -14.47
N GLU A 140 18.74 8.00 -13.42
CA GLU A 140 17.79 6.88 -13.55
C GLU A 140 16.43 7.35 -14.09
N LEU A 141 15.65 6.41 -14.62
CA LEU A 141 14.28 6.68 -15.03
C LEU A 141 13.43 7.10 -13.82
N ALA A 142 12.63 8.14 -14.01
CA ALA A 142 11.64 8.55 -13.02
C ALA A 142 10.37 7.68 -13.08
N SER A 143 9.48 7.86 -12.11
CA SER A 143 8.18 7.22 -12.11
C SER A 143 7.32 7.69 -13.28
N TYR A 144 6.55 6.77 -13.84
CA TYR A 144 5.60 7.04 -14.93
C TYR A 144 4.14 6.91 -14.46
N ASP A 145 3.93 6.70 -13.17
CA ASP A 145 2.63 6.51 -12.55
C ASP A 145 2.26 7.69 -11.66
N ASP A 146 1.00 7.75 -11.24
CA ASP A 146 0.53 8.74 -10.29
C ASP A 146 1.22 8.55 -8.93
N ILE A 147 1.74 9.66 -8.38
CA ILE A 147 2.50 9.64 -7.13
C ILE A 147 1.72 10.41 -6.07
N SER A 148 1.33 9.71 -5.01
CA SER A 148 0.81 10.31 -3.78
C SER A 148 1.67 9.87 -2.60
N ALA A 149 2.02 10.79 -1.71
CA ALA A 149 2.81 10.50 -0.52
C ALA A 149 2.34 11.32 0.69
N PHE A 150 2.35 10.68 1.86
CA PHE A 150 2.06 11.25 3.16
C PHE A 150 3.26 11.03 4.08
N VAL A 151 3.64 12.07 4.81
CA VAL A 151 4.63 12.01 5.89
C VAL A 151 3.90 12.40 7.17
N ILE A 152 3.68 11.42 8.04
CA ILE A 152 2.77 11.53 9.19
C ILE A 152 3.60 11.49 10.48
N PRO A 153 3.64 12.56 11.28
CA PRO A 153 4.32 12.54 12.58
C PRO A 153 3.62 11.61 13.56
N ILE A 154 4.41 10.85 14.32
CA ILE A 154 3.90 9.90 15.33
C ILE A 154 4.36 10.19 16.76
N SER A 155 5.24 11.18 16.95
CA SER A 155 5.67 11.60 18.30
C SER A 155 4.51 12.14 19.14
N GLU A 156 3.59 12.89 18.51
CA GLU A 156 2.41 13.47 19.18
C GLU A 156 1.34 12.41 19.51
N CYS A 157 1.27 11.32 18.72
CA CYS A 157 0.35 10.21 19.01
C CYS A 157 0.68 9.49 20.32
N SER A 158 1.95 9.37 20.70
CA SER A 158 2.32 8.74 21.97
C SER A 158 1.83 9.53 23.19
N SER A 159 1.74 10.87 23.09
CA SER A 159 1.23 11.73 24.18
C SER A 159 -0.30 11.75 24.27
N GLU A 160 -1.01 11.48 23.17
CA GLU A 160 -2.48 11.43 23.14
C GLU A 160 -3.05 10.03 23.39
N MET A 161 -2.33 8.97 22.99
CA MET A 161 -2.76 7.57 23.19
C MET A 161 -2.89 7.18 24.67
N THR A 162 -2.24 7.88 25.60
CA THR A 162 -2.49 7.70 27.04
C THR A 162 -3.91 8.10 27.46
N ASN A 163 -4.63 8.88 26.67
CA ASN A 163 -5.95 9.42 27.01
C ASN A 163 -7.11 8.78 26.23
N SER A 164 -6.84 7.90 25.26
CA SER A 164 -7.88 7.34 24.38
C SER A 164 -7.49 5.95 23.88
N THR A 165 -7.45 4.99 24.80
CA THR A 165 -7.37 3.58 24.42
C THR A 165 -8.73 3.14 23.90
N VAL A 166 -8.89 3.08 22.58
CA VAL A 166 -10.03 2.36 21.98
C VAL A 166 -9.71 0.88 22.09
N GLU A 167 -10.46 0.15 22.92
CA GLU A 167 -10.44 -1.31 22.88
C GLU A 167 -11.01 -1.75 21.53
N TYR A 168 -10.16 -2.36 20.71
CA TYR A 168 -10.61 -3.03 19.51
C TYR A 168 -11.09 -4.43 19.90
N ASP A 169 -12.24 -4.84 19.34
CA ASP A 169 -12.73 -6.20 19.51
C ASP A 169 -11.65 -7.21 19.12
N THR A 170 -11.46 -8.22 19.97
CA THR A 170 -10.55 -9.32 19.66
C THR A 170 -11.20 -10.13 18.53
N PRO A 171 -10.51 -10.35 17.38
CA PRO A 171 -11.10 -11.12 16.30
C PRO A 171 -11.49 -12.51 16.81
N THR A 172 -12.79 -12.80 16.85
CA THR A 172 -13.27 -14.15 17.13
C THR A 172 -12.84 -15.05 15.97
N ILE A 173 -12.24 -16.19 16.29
CA ILE A 173 -11.71 -17.18 15.31
C ILE A 173 -12.85 -17.82 14.49
N ASN A 174 -14.11 -17.51 14.80
CA ASN A 174 -15.26 -18.10 14.14
C ASN A 174 -15.55 -17.36 12.83
N PRO A 175 -15.61 -18.07 11.68
CA PRO A 175 -16.02 -17.47 10.42
C PRO A 175 -17.43 -16.89 10.57
N THR A 176 -17.60 -15.60 10.29
CA THR A 176 -18.89 -14.89 10.36
C THR A 176 -19.76 -15.09 9.12
N HIS A 177 -19.36 -15.95 8.19
CA HIS A 177 -20.21 -16.35 7.07
C HIS A 177 -20.82 -17.71 7.36
N SER A 178 -22.11 -17.71 7.71
CA SER A 178 -22.96 -18.87 7.49
C SER A 178 -22.89 -19.21 6.00
N ILE A 179 -22.47 -20.43 5.69
CA ILE A 179 -22.70 -21.02 4.38
C ILE A 179 -24.21 -21.28 4.36
N ASP A 180 -24.97 -20.32 3.84
CA ASP A 180 -26.34 -20.60 3.43
C ASP A 180 -26.22 -21.56 2.25
N ASN A 181 -26.30 -22.86 2.56
CA ASN A 181 -26.60 -23.89 1.58
C ASN A 181 -28.01 -23.61 1.06
N GLU A 182 -28.14 -22.87 -0.03
CA GLU A 182 -29.30 -23.01 -0.90
C GLU A 182 -29.06 -24.23 -1.79
N GLU A 183 -29.56 -25.37 -1.32
CA GLU A 183 -30.04 -26.43 -2.20
C GLU A 183 -31.22 -25.86 -2.98
N ASP A 184 -31.09 -25.76 -4.31
CA ASP A 184 -32.11 -26.08 -5.32
C ASP A 184 -31.48 -26.11 -6.73
#